data_AF-A0A352RRV7-F1
#
_entry.id   AF-A0A352RRV7-F1
#
_cell.length_a   1.000
_cell.length_b   1.000
_cell.length_c   1.000
_cell.angle_alpha   90.00
_cell.angle_beta   90.00
_cell.angle_gamma   90.00
#
_symmetry.space_group_name_H-M   'P 1'
#
loop_
_entity.id
_entity.type
_entity.pdbx_description
1 polymer ?
#
loop_
_entity_poly.entity_id
_entity_poly.type
_entity_poly.pdbx_seq_one_letter_code
_entity_poly.pdbx_strand_id
1 'polypeptide(L)' 'MSASTPTAAPVLVCLWEEARERARAIRYAVFVEEQGVPVELEWDEMDAPSWHALAFAVDGVPVATGRLLPDG' A
#
# COMPACT_ATOMS: atom_id res chain seq x y z
N MET A 1 -21.15 -20.44 17.37
CA MET A 1 -20.44 -19.58 16.41
C MET A 1 -19.18 -19.09 17.12
N SER A 2 -18.03 -19.73 16.87
CA SER A 2 -16.76 -19.30 17.48
C SER A 2 -16.21 -18.18 16.60
N ALA A 3 -16.16 -16.96 17.12
CA ALA A 3 -15.50 -15.86 16.43
C ALA A 3 -13.99 -16.12 16.49
N SER A 4 -13.38 -16.39 15.34
CA SER A 4 -11.92 -16.36 15.23
C SER A 4 -11.47 -14.93 15.51
N THR A 5 -10.67 -14.74 16.55
CA THR A 5 -9.96 -13.48 16.79
C THR A 5 -9.18 -13.14 15.52
N PRO A 6 -9.38 -11.95 14.90
CA PRO A 6 -8.59 -11.57 13.75
C PRO A 6 -7.12 -11.47 14.19
N THR A 7 -6.27 -12.33 13.65
CA THR A 7 -4.82 -12.17 13.75
C THR A 7 -4.48 -10.85 13.07
N ALA A 8 -3.87 -9.92 13.81
CA ALA A 8 -3.42 -8.66 13.23
C ALA A 8 -2.46 -8.94 12.08
N ALA A 9 -2.82 -8.50 10.86
CA ALA A 9 -1.94 -8.53 9.71
C ALA A 9 -0.67 -7.73 10.05
N PRO A 10 0.55 -8.27 9.84
CA PRO A 10 1.76 -7.50 10.05
C PRO A 10 1.76 -6.30 9.10
N VAL A 11 2.13 -5.13 9.64
CA VAL A 11 2.26 -3.88 8.89
C VAL A 11 3.72 -3.45 8.92
N LEU A 12 4.28 -3.21 7.74
CA LEU A 12 5.60 -2.58 7.58
C LEU A 12 5.38 -1.10 7.27
N VAL A 13 5.95 -0.22 8.10
CA VAL A 13 6.04 1.21 7.81
C VAL A 13 7.47 1.52 7.37
N CYS A 14 7.64 2.05 6.16
CA CYS A 14 8.95 2.28 5.57
C CYS A 14 8.94 3.46 4.59
N LEU A 15 10.13 3.84 4.12
CA LEU A 15 10.30 4.86 3.09
C LEU A 15 9.98 4.29 1.70
N TRP A 16 9.80 5.19 0.74
CA TRP A 16 9.42 4.83 -0.62
C TRP A 16 10.32 3.80 -1.29
N GLU A 17 11.64 3.87 -1.10
CA GLU A 17 12.58 2.93 -1.72
C GLU A 17 12.33 1.46 -1.34
N GLU A 18 11.83 1.20 -0.13
CA GLU A 18 11.48 -0.13 0.34
C GLU A 18 10.06 -0.56 -0.04
N ALA A 19 9.15 0.41 -0.20
CA ALA A 19 7.73 0.16 -0.47
C ALA A 19 7.40 0.04 -1.96
N ARG A 20 8.10 0.80 -2.81
CA ARG A 20 7.66 1.14 -4.18
C ARG A 20 7.23 -0.03 -5.05
N GLU A 21 7.95 -1.14 -4.99
CA GLU A 21 7.65 -2.31 -5.84
C GLU A 21 6.28 -2.92 -5.47
N ARG A 22 6.04 -3.13 -4.18
CA ARG A 22 4.81 -3.73 -3.65
C ARG A 22 3.65 -2.73 -3.67
N ALA A 23 3.91 -1.49 -3.27
CA ALA A 23 2.91 -0.44 -3.25
C ALA A 23 2.38 -0.12 -4.66
N ARG A 24 3.25 -0.06 -5.68
CA ARG A 24 2.83 0.18 -7.06
C ARG A 24 1.94 -0.91 -7.61
N ALA A 25 2.24 -2.18 -7.33
CA ALA A 25 1.41 -3.29 -7.81
C ALA A 25 -0.03 -3.18 -7.25
N ILE A 26 -0.16 -2.92 -5.95
CA ILE A 26 -1.48 -2.76 -5.30
C ILE A 26 -2.21 -1.52 -5.82
N ARG A 27 -1.51 -0.39 -5.89
CA ARG A 27 -2.08 0.88 -6.37
C ARG A 27 -2.47 0.82 -7.84
N TYR A 28 -1.74 0.09 -8.67
CA TYR A 28 -2.11 -0.12 -10.07
C TYR A 28 -3.42 -0.91 -10.19
N ALA A 29 -3.54 -2.05 -9.49
CA ALA A 29 -4.75 -2.85 -9.51
C ALA A 29 -5.99 -2.05 -9.04
N VAL A 30 -5.84 -1.23 -8.00
CA VAL A 30 -6.95 -0.47 -7.44
C VAL A 30 -7.23 0.81 -8.24
N PHE A 31 -6.24 1.68 -8.40
CA PHE A 31 -6.46 2.99 -9.00
C PHE A 31 -6.55 2.91 -10.52
N VAL A 32 -5.71 2.12 -11.18
CA VAL A 32 -5.72 2.04 -12.65
C VAL A 32 -6.77 1.04 -13.14
N GLU A 33 -6.72 -0.21 -12.68
CA GLU A 33 -7.61 -1.25 -13.22
C GLU A 33 -9.06 -1.13 -12.70
N GLU A 34 -9.25 -0.93 -11.39
CA GLU A 34 -10.58 -0.87 -10.79
C GLU A 34 -11.23 0.53 -10.88
N GLN A 35 -10.48 1.60 -10.59
CA GLN A 35 -11.04 2.96 -10.54
C GLN A 35 -10.84 3.76 -11.84
N GLY A 36 -10.04 3.28 -12.79
CA GLY A 36 -9.84 3.91 -14.09
C GLY A 36 -8.99 5.19 -14.06
N VAL A 37 -8.14 5.37 -13.05
CA VAL A 37 -7.14 6.44 -13.00
C VAL A 37 -6.12 6.21 -14.12
N PRO A 38 -5.84 7.22 -14.97
CA PRO A 38 -4.78 7.11 -15.96
C PRO A 38 -3.43 6.76 -15.31
N VAL A 39 -2.72 5.77 -15.85
CA VAL A 39 -1.48 5.25 -15.26
C VAL A 39 -0.41 6.33 -15.11
N GLU A 40 -0.40 7.31 -15.99
CA GLU A 40 0.50 8.46 -15.98
C GLU A 40 0.26 9.45 -14.83
N LEU A 41 -0.91 9.41 -14.19
CA LEU A 41 -1.26 10.28 -13.05
C LEU A 41 -1.08 9.60 -11.69
N GLU A 42 -0.87 8.29 -11.68
CA GLU A 42 -0.92 7.51 -10.44
C GLU A 42 0.32 7.73 -9.56
N TRP A 43 1.48 8.00 -10.15
CA TRP A 43 2.71 8.28 -9.39
C TRP A 43 2.99 9.79 -9.40
N ASP A 44 3.29 10.35 -8.23
CA ASP A 44 3.52 11.78 -8.06
C ASP A 44 4.83 12.08 -7.30
N GLU A 45 5.19 13.37 -7.25
CA GLU A 45 6.39 13.84 -6.56
C GLU A 45 6.32 13.64 -5.04
N MET A 46 5.13 13.39 -4.50
CA MET A 46 4.90 13.16 -3.07
C MET A 46 5.12 11.71 -2.66
N ASP A 47 5.25 10.77 -3.60
CA ASP A 47 5.58 9.38 -3.29
C ASP A 47 6.94 9.25 -2.59
N ALA A 48 7.96 9.93 -3.09
CA ALA A 48 9.32 9.86 -2.54
C ALA A 48 9.44 10.40 -1.09
N PRO A 49 8.88 11.58 -0.74
CA PRO A 49 9.00 12.11 0.62
C PRO A 49 8.01 11.50 1.63
N SER A 50 7.00 10.75 1.19
CA SER A 50 5.98 10.17 2.08
C SER A 50 6.48 8.94 2.84
N TRP A 51 5.88 8.70 4.01
CA TRP A 51 5.93 7.38 4.65
C TRP A 51 4.91 6.45 4.02
N HIS A 52 5.26 5.18 3.89
CA HIS A 52 4.38 4.16 3.31
C HIS A 52 4.13 3.05 4.31
N ALA A 53 2.92 2.53 4.32
CA ALA A 53 2.51 1.39 5.13
C ALA A 53 2.06 0.27 4.19
N LEU A 54 2.63 -0.93 4.36
CA LEU A 54 2.23 -2.15 3.66
C LEU A 54 1.64 -3.14 4.67
N ALA A 55 0.41 -3.59 4.43
CA ALA A 55 -0.19 -4.67 5.20
C ALA A 55 0.00 -6.00 4.47
N PHE A 56 0.36 -7.04 5.21
CA PHE A 56 0.63 -8.37 4.66
C PHE A 56 -0.38 -9.40 5.16
N ALA A 57 -0.76 -10.32 4.29
CA ALA A 57 -1.44 -11.54 4.69
C ALA A 57 -0.50 -12.46 5.49
N VAL A 58 -1.07 -13.50 6.10
CA VAL A 58 -0.33 -14.46 6.95
C VAL A 58 0.76 -15.20 6.18
N ASP A 59 0.60 -15.35 4.87
CA ASP A 59 1.57 -15.96 3.96
C ASP A 59 2.67 -14.99 3.48
N GLY A 60 2.66 -13.74 3.96
CA GLY A 60 3.66 -12.72 3.62
C GLY A 60 3.38 -12.00 2.30
N VAL A 61 2.21 -12.19 1.68
CA VAL A 61 1.82 -11.44 0.48
C VAL A 61 1.31 -10.05 0.88
N PRO A 62 1.80 -8.95 0.29
CA PRO A 62 1.26 -7.61 0.55
C PRO A 62 -0.15 -7.50 -0.04
N VAL A 63 -1.12 -7.09 0.77
CA VAL A 63 -2.55 -7.04 0.40
C VAL A 63 -3.14 -5.63 0.46
N ALA A 64 -2.48 -4.69 1.13
CA ALA A 64 -2.89 -3.30 1.14
C ALA A 64 -1.68 -2.37 1.26
N THR A 65 -1.86 -1.14 0.80
CA THR A 65 -0.88 -0.07 0.96
C THR A 65 -1.57 1.24 1.31
N GLY A 66 -0.87 2.10 2.05
CA GLY A 66 -1.26 3.49 2.29
C GLY A 66 -0.03 4.37 2.40
N ARG A 67 -0.20 5.68 2.26
CA ARG A 67 0.87 6.66 2.46
C ARG A 67 0.43 7.76 3.43
N LEU A 68 1.39 8.27 4.19
CA LEU A 68 1.26 9.48 5.00
C LEU A 68 2.12 10.56 4.35
N LEU A 69 1.48 11.66 3.97
CA LEU A 69 2.17 12.80 3.38
C LEU A 69 3.03 13.51 4.44
N PRO A 70 4.12 14.20 4.03
CA PRO A 70 4.99 14.92 4.96
C PRO A 70 4.29 16.00 5.79
N ASP A 71 3.17 16.54 5.32
CA ASP A 71 2.38 17.60 5.96
C ASP A 71 1.29 17.09 6.92
N GLY A 72 1.12 15.77 7.03
CA GLY A 72 0.18 15.12 7.96
C GLY A 72 -1.23 14.98 7.41
#